data_AF-A0A962E2U7-F1
#
_entry.id   AF-A0A962E2U7-F1
#
_cell.length_a   1.000
_cell.length_b   1.000
_cell.length_c   1.000
_cell.angle_alpha   90.00
_cell.angle_beta   90.00
_cell.angle_gamma   90.00
#
_symmetry.space_group_name_H-M   'P 1'
#
loop_
_entity.id
_entity.type
_entity.pdbx_description
1 polymer ?
#
loop_
_entity_poly.entity_id
_entity_poly.type
_entity_poly.pdbx_seq_one_letter_code
_entity_poly.pdbx_strand_id
1 'polypeptide(L)'
;DQAAGLKAQLSQPLPPFVSNFKGFNLIIDTLDLDFTQTDPDKMIKDLKAKVLLAVDNPEAIKGMATMALPELNNLGLDIGGEAVNISSMMPVSGTQIPVNLDHVFMAMGKETIGASLGEGTDKVLTQDVKEGGQASLFTIGINADFYQKMFAGIDTVSDKLPPDAQKQLRIQKTLMSDLIWWQREDASIGFNDKGLEISAEIKY
;
A
#
# COMPACT_ATOMS: atom_id res chain seq x y z
N ASP A 1 32.84 -1.60 -23.81
CA ASP A 1 31.81 -2.65 -23.98
C ASP A 1 30.53 -2.49 -23.15
N GLN A 2 30.53 -1.86 -21.97
CA GLN A 2 29.29 -1.62 -21.19
C GLN A 2 28.27 -0.69 -21.89
N ALA A 3 28.74 0.32 -22.64
CA ALA A 3 27.86 1.24 -23.36
C ALA A 3 27.08 0.58 -24.52
N ALA A 4 27.65 -0.45 -25.15
CA ALA A 4 26.98 -1.21 -26.21
C ALA A 4 25.90 -2.14 -25.64
N GLY A 5 26.15 -2.74 -24.46
CA GLY A 5 25.17 -3.55 -23.74
C GLY A 5 23.96 -2.74 -23.25
N LEU A 6 24.19 -1.55 -22.69
CA LEU A 6 23.13 -0.62 -22.29
C LEU A 6 22.30 -0.14 -23.48
N LYS A 7 22.95 0.17 -24.62
CA LYS A 7 22.25 0.56 -25.85
C LYS A 7 21.40 -0.58 -26.40
N ALA A 8 21.88 -1.81 -26.36
CA ALA A 8 21.12 -2.99 -26.79
C ALA A 8 19.90 -3.28 -25.89
N GLN A 9 20.02 -3.07 -24.57
CA GLN A 9 18.90 -3.20 -23.62
C GLN A 9 17.86 -2.08 -23.77
N LEU A 10 18.29 -0.84 -24.05
CA LEU A 10 17.39 0.28 -24.35
C LEU A 10 16.74 0.19 -25.74
N SER A 11 17.31 -0.61 -26.65
CA SER A 11 16.80 -0.83 -28.01
C SER A 11 15.85 -2.03 -28.10
N GLN A 12 15.71 -2.82 -27.02
CA GLN A 12 14.65 -3.82 -26.99
C GLN A 12 13.32 -3.07 -26.92
N PRO A 13 12.33 -3.43 -27.76
CA PRO A 13 11.00 -2.86 -27.61
C PRO A 13 10.58 -3.10 -26.17
N LEU A 14 10.27 -2.01 -25.47
CA LEU A 14 9.72 -2.11 -24.13
C LEU A 14 8.55 -3.09 -24.21
N PRO A 15 8.47 -4.08 -23.31
CA PRO A 15 7.35 -4.98 -23.30
C PRO A 15 6.04 -4.15 -23.33
N PRO A 16 5.03 -4.54 -24.11
CA PRO A 16 3.86 -3.70 -24.37
C PRO A 16 3.11 -3.24 -23.12
N PHE A 17 3.30 -3.91 -21.97
CA PHE A 17 2.75 -3.49 -20.69
C PHE A 17 3.41 -2.23 -20.09
N VAL A 18 4.68 -1.94 -20.39
CA VAL A 18 5.37 -0.75 -19.89
C VAL A 18 4.80 0.53 -20.53
N SER A 19 4.31 0.41 -21.77
CA SER A 19 3.55 1.48 -22.44
C SER A 19 2.17 1.70 -21.84
N ASN A 20 1.57 0.68 -21.23
CA ASN A 20 0.20 0.71 -20.72
C ASN A 20 0.13 1.08 -19.23
N PHE A 21 1.26 1.28 -18.55
CA PHE A 21 1.32 1.58 -17.12
C PHE A 21 1.42 3.09 -16.90
N LYS A 22 0.45 3.64 -16.16
CA LYS A 22 0.37 5.08 -15.86
C LYS A 22 0.85 5.43 -14.46
N GLY A 23 0.82 4.49 -13.52
CA GLY A 23 1.25 4.72 -12.15
C GLY A 23 0.74 3.65 -11.19
N PHE A 24 1.17 3.74 -9.94
CA PHE A 24 0.64 2.90 -8.87
C PHE A 24 0.39 3.72 -7.61
N ASN A 25 -0.69 3.40 -6.91
CA ASN A 25 -1.01 3.95 -5.60
C ASN A 25 -0.92 2.83 -4.59
N LEU A 26 0.02 2.94 -3.64
CA LEU A 26 -0.05 2.19 -2.40
C LEU A 26 -0.88 3.02 -1.41
N ILE A 27 -1.73 2.38 -0.62
CA ILE A 27 -2.49 3.04 0.44
C ILE A 27 -2.44 2.10 1.65
N ILE A 28 -2.06 2.63 2.82
CA ILE A 28 -2.08 1.90 4.08
C ILE A 28 -3.21 2.52 4.90
N ASP A 29 -4.36 1.85 4.96
CA ASP A 29 -5.53 2.34 5.67
C ASP A 29 -5.46 2.04 7.17
N THR A 30 -4.74 0.99 7.58
CA THR A 30 -4.56 0.63 9.01
C THR A 30 -3.24 -0.09 9.19
N LEU A 31 -2.48 0.28 10.23
CA LEU A 31 -1.33 -0.46 10.71
C LEU A 31 -1.35 -0.43 12.24
N ASP A 32 -1.70 -1.55 12.86
CA ASP A 32 -1.72 -1.71 14.31
C ASP A 32 -0.48 -2.49 14.77
N LEU A 33 0.29 -1.88 15.68
CA LEU A 33 1.55 -2.41 16.16
C LEU A 33 1.50 -2.70 17.66
N ASP A 34 1.87 -3.92 18.04
CA ASP A 34 2.09 -4.34 19.42
C ASP A 34 3.57 -4.25 19.80
N PHE A 35 3.97 -3.10 20.32
CA PHE A 35 5.33 -2.85 20.79
C PHE A 35 5.70 -3.62 22.06
N THR A 36 4.78 -4.39 22.66
CA THR A 36 5.13 -5.32 23.74
C THR A 36 5.73 -6.62 23.21
N GLN A 37 5.53 -6.92 21.91
CA GLN A 37 6.12 -8.08 21.24
C GLN A 37 7.56 -7.78 20.83
N THR A 38 8.47 -8.70 21.15
CA THR A 38 9.88 -8.63 20.71
C THR A 38 10.10 -9.30 19.36
N ASP A 39 9.15 -10.10 18.92
CA ASP A 39 9.16 -10.80 17.64
C ASP A 39 8.50 -9.91 16.58
N PRO A 40 9.23 -9.46 15.54
CA PRO A 40 8.67 -8.67 14.44
C PRO A 40 7.44 -9.31 13.81
N ASP A 41 7.37 -10.64 13.84
CA ASP A 41 6.27 -11.35 13.21
C ASP A 41 4.95 -11.24 13.98
N LYS A 42 5.03 -10.85 15.26
CA LYS A 42 3.88 -10.68 16.15
C LYS A 42 3.62 -9.22 16.48
N MET A 43 4.49 -8.31 16.04
CA MET A 43 4.30 -6.89 16.23
C MET A 43 3.11 -6.39 15.40
N ILE A 44 2.83 -6.94 14.22
CA ILE A 44 1.70 -6.49 13.41
C ILE A 44 0.41 -7.17 13.89
N LYS A 45 -0.46 -6.42 14.56
CA LYS A 45 -1.79 -6.88 15.01
C LYS A 45 -2.83 -6.85 13.90
N ASP A 46 -2.83 -5.76 13.14
CA ASP A 46 -3.75 -5.55 12.03
C ASP A 46 -3.04 -4.72 10.95
N LEU A 47 -3.29 -5.06 9.69
CA LEU A 47 -2.82 -4.31 8.53
C LEU A 47 -3.92 -4.29 7.48
N LYS A 48 -4.35 -3.08 7.13
CA LYS A 48 -5.20 -2.84 5.97
C LYS A 48 -4.42 -2.01 4.98
N ALA A 49 -4.19 -2.57 3.80
CA ALA A 49 -3.46 -1.90 2.75
C ALA A 49 -4.06 -2.24 1.39
N LYS A 50 -3.85 -1.39 0.40
CA LYS A 50 -4.25 -1.64 -0.97
C LYS A 50 -3.26 -1.05 -1.94
N VAL A 51 -3.12 -1.70 -3.09
CA VAL A 51 -2.33 -1.24 -4.22
C VAL A 51 -3.25 -1.12 -5.41
N LEU A 52 -3.24 0.03 -6.07
CA LEU A 52 -3.96 0.30 -7.31
C LEU A 52 -2.94 0.55 -8.41
N LEU A 53 -3.07 -0.11 -9.55
CA LEU A 53 -2.25 0.11 -10.73
C LEU A 53 -3.11 0.80 -11.78
N ALA A 54 -2.74 2.02 -12.15
CA ALA A 54 -3.38 2.76 -13.22
C ALA A 54 -2.84 2.26 -14.56
N VAL A 55 -3.71 1.74 -15.43
CA VAL A 55 -3.30 1.05 -16.66
C VAL A 55 -4.29 1.31 -17.81
N ASP A 56 -3.78 1.36 -19.04
CA ASP A 56 -4.62 1.55 -20.24
C ASP A 56 -5.48 0.33 -20.60
N ASN A 57 -5.01 -0.86 -20.26
CA ASN A 57 -5.69 -2.11 -20.59
C ASN A 57 -5.58 -3.14 -19.44
N PRO A 58 -6.51 -3.08 -18.46
CA PRO A 58 -6.58 -4.04 -17.36
C PRO A 58 -6.77 -5.49 -17.83
N GLU A 59 -7.53 -5.72 -18.91
CA GLU A 59 -7.79 -7.07 -19.45
C GLU A 59 -6.51 -7.77 -19.94
N ALA A 60 -5.57 -7.01 -20.52
CA ALA A 60 -4.26 -7.55 -20.90
C ALA A 60 -3.47 -8.03 -19.68
N ILE A 61 -3.55 -7.29 -18.56
CA ILE A 61 -2.90 -7.68 -17.29
C ILE A 61 -3.59 -8.91 -16.70
N LYS A 62 -4.93 -8.93 -16.67
CA LYS A 62 -5.71 -10.10 -16.26
C LYS A 62 -5.32 -11.33 -17.07
N GLY A 63 -5.21 -11.21 -18.40
CA GLY A 63 -4.79 -12.31 -19.27
C GLY A 63 -3.42 -12.87 -18.88
N MET A 64 -2.43 -12.01 -18.60
CA MET A 64 -1.12 -12.45 -18.13
C MET A 64 -1.17 -13.07 -16.73
N ALA A 65 -1.93 -12.48 -15.81
CA ALA A 65 -2.10 -13.00 -14.46
C ALA A 65 -2.73 -14.40 -14.50
N THR A 66 -3.74 -14.60 -15.34
CA THR A 66 -4.36 -15.92 -15.58
C THR A 66 -3.36 -16.93 -16.15
N MET A 67 -2.41 -16.53 -16.99
CA MET A 67 -1.38 -17.46 -17.47
C MET A 67 -0.46 -17.93 -16.34
N ALA A 68 -0.20 -17.08 -15.33
CA ALA A 68 0.59 -17.45 -14.16
C ALA A 68 -0.24 -18.19 -13.09
N LEU A 69 -1.50 -17.79 -12.91
CA LEU A 69 -2.46 -18.31 -11.93
C LEU A 69 -3.79 -18.63 -12.65
N PRO A 70 -3.91 -19.82 -13.28
CA PRO A 70 -5.10 -20.18 -14.06
C PRO A 70 -6.40 -20.14 -13.26
N GLU A 71 -6.32 -20.32 -11.95
CA GLU A 71 -7.46 -20.30 -11.04
C GLU A 71 -8.14 -18.92 -10.97
N LEU A 72 -7.44 -17.83 -11.30
CA LEU A 72 -8.00 -16.47 -11.35
C LEU A 72 -9.18 -16.35 -12.32
N ASN A 73 -9.19 -17.14 -13.41
CA ASN A 73 -10.31 -17.12 -14.37
C ASN A 73 -11.64 -17.56 -13.76
N ASN A 74 -11.60 -18.38 -12.70
CA ASN A 74 -12.81 -18.92 -12.07
C ASN A 74 -13.41 -17.96 -11.03
N LEU A 75 -12.69 -16.90 -10.66
CA LEU A 75 -13.11 -15.97 -9.61
C LEU A 75 -14.04 -14.86 -10.12
N GLY A 76 -14.23 -14.71 -11.43
CA GLY A 76 -15.11 -13.68 -11.98
C GLY A 76 -14.57 -12.26 -11.82
N LEU A 77 -13.25 -12.07 -11.92
CA LEU A 77 -12.64 -10.74 -11.92
C LEU A 77 -13.01 -9.98 -13.20
N ASP A 78 -14.05 -9.16 -13.14
CA ASP A 78 -14.58 -8.42 -14.30
C ASP A 78 -14.46 -6.90 -14.12
N ILE A 79 -14.40 -6.17 -15.24
CA ILE A 79 -14.36 -4.70 -15.23
C ILE A 79 -15.61 -4.15 -14.55
N GLY A 80 -15.41 -3.35 -13.49
CA GLY A 80 -16.48 -2.75 -12.70
C GLY A 80 -17.24 -3.75 -11.83
N GLY A 81 -16.78 -5.00 -11.74
CA GLY A 81 -17.30 -6.00 -10.83
C GLY A 81 -16.96 -5.70 -9.36
N GLU A 82 -17.47 -6.55 -8.48
CA GLU A 82 -17.08 -6.54 -7.06
C GLU A 82 -15.70 -7.17 -6.87
N ALA A 83 -15.02 -6.78 -5.79
CA ALA A 83 -13.74 -7.36 -5.43
C ALA A 83 -13.86 -8.88 -5.17
N VAL A 84 -12.93 -9.65 -5.73
CA VAL A 84 -12.87 -11.11 -5.60
C VAL A 84 -11.84 -11.49 -4.55
N ASN A 85 -12.15 -12.48 -3.72
CA ASN A 85 -11.20 -12.98 -2.72
C ASN A 85 -10.17 -13.89 -3.40
N ILE A 86 -8.88 -13.58 -3.20
CA ILE A 86 -7.74 -14.32 -3.74
C ILE A 86 -6.83 -14.89 -2.63
N SER A 87 -7.26 -14.87 -1.36
CA SER A 87 -6.45 -15.31 -0.22
C SER A 87 -5.87 -16.71 -0.40
N SER A 88 -6.67 -17.65 -0.94
CA SER A 88 -6.24 -19.03 -1.18
C SER A 88 -5.16 -19.18 -2.27
N MET A 89 -4.97 -18.15 -3.09
CA MET A 89 -4.01 -18.14 -4.21
C MET A 89 -2.69 -17.45 -3.83
N MET A 90 -2.64 -16.82 -2.65
CA MET A 90 -1.43 -16.14 -2.19
C MET A 90 -0.37 -17.17 -1.81
N PRO A 91 0.88 -17.01 -2.27
CA PRO A 91 1.95 -17.91 -1.89
C PRO A 91 2.21 -17.77 -0.38
N VAL A 92 1.78 -18.77 0.40
CA VAL A 92 1.95 -18.82 1.86
C VAL A 92 3.42 -19.00 2.25
N SER A 93 4.26 -19.44 1.31
CA SER A 93 5.67 -19.74 1.51
C SER A 93 6.58 -18.71 0.83
N GLY A 94 7.34 -17.94 1.61
CA GLY A 94 8.43 -17.09 1.13
C GLY A 94 8.30 -15.60 1.46
N THR A 95 7.15 -15.13 1.96
CA THR A 95 7.01 -13.76 2.44
C THR A 95 7.60 -13.65 3.84
N GLN A 96 8.79 -13.05 3.95
CA GLN A 96 9.38 -12.58 5.22
C GLN A 96 8.61 -11.36 5.79
N ILE A 97 7.43 -11.09 5.26
CA ILE A 97 6.58 -9.97 5.66
C ILE A 97 5.52 -10.57 6.57
N PRO A 98 5.50 -10.20 7.86
CA PRO A 98 4.56 -10.78 8.82
C PRO A 98 3.19 -10.14 8.68
N VAL A 99 2.52 -10.48 7.59
CA VAL A 99 1.20 -9.94 7.26
C VAL A 99 0.22 -11.08 7.13
N ASN A 100 -0.96 -10.89 7.71
CA ASN A 100 -2.05 -11.85 7.60
C ASN A 100 -2.62 -11.80 6.17
N LEU A 101 -2.46 -12.88 5.40
CA LEU A 101 -2.94 -13.03 4.02
C LEU A 101 -4.32 -13.71 3.92
N ASP A 102 -5.04 -13.90 5.03
CA ASP A 102 -6.36 -14.53 5.08
C ASP A 102 -7.43 -13.69 4.37
N HIS A 103 -7.18 -12.38 4.22
CA HIS A 103 -8.07 -11.44 3.57
C HIS A 103 -7.34 -10.66 2.49
N VAL A 104 -7.17 -11.27 1.32
CA VAL A 104 -6.65 -10.60 0.12
C VAL A 104 -7.73 -10.56 -0.94
N PHE A 105 -7.95 -9.37 -1.49
CA PHE A 105 -8.95 -9.15 -2.53
C PHE A 105 -8.31 -8.54 -3.76
N MET A 106 -8.92 -8.77 -4.92
CA MET A 106 -8.55 -8.16 -6.19
C MET A 106 -9.78 -7.57 -6.86
N ALA A 107 -9.66 -6.41 -7.48
CA ALA A 107 -10.76 -5.78 -8.23
C ALA A 107 -10.23 -5.12 -9.49
N MET A 108 -11.11 -4.94 -10.47
CA MET A 108 -10.74 -4.38 -11.77
C MET A 108 -11.73 -3.30 -12.20
N GLY A 109 -11.21 -2.15 -12.58
CA GLY A 109 -11.91 -1.04 -13.22
C GLY A 109 -11.62 -0.96 -14.71
N LYS A 110 -12.05 0.13 -15.36
CA LYS A 110 -11.80 0.34 -16.79
C LYS A 110 -10.33 0.67 -17.09
N GLU A 111 -9.68 1.39 -16.19
CA GLU A 111 -8.30 1.88 -16.33
C GLU A 111 -7.47 1.59 -15.07
N THR A 112 -7.92 0.68 -14.22
CA THR A 112 -7.27 0.39 -12.95
C THR A 112 -7.44 -1.06 -12.59
N ILE A 113 -6.39 -1.71 -12.09
CA ILE A 113 -6.47 -2.99 -11.41
C ILE A 113 -5.94 -2.81 -9.99
N GLY A 114 -6.62 -3.38 -9.01
CA GLY A 114 -6.27 -3.18 -7.61
C GLY A 114 -6.24 -4.48 -6.83
N ALA A 115 -5.41 -4.51 -5.79
CA ALA A 115 -5.40 -5.56 -4.78
C ALA A 115 -5.43 -4.93 -3.39
N SER A 116 -6.14 -5.55 -2.45
CA SER A 116 -6.18 -5.12 -1.05
C SER A 116 -5.90 -6.27 -0.11
N LEU A 117 -5.46 -5.91 1.09
CA LEU A 117 -5.12 -6.77 2.20
C LEU A 117 -5.87 -6.28 3.44
N GLY A 118 -6.42 -7.21 4.21
CA GLY A 118 -7.10 -6.95 5.48
C GLY A 118 -8.62 -7.07 5.38
N GLU A 119 -9.24 -7.39 6.52
CA GLU A 119 -10.68 -7.64 6.61
C GLU A 119 -11.50 -6.39 6.25
N GLY A 120 -12.52 -6.56 5.40
CA GLY A 120 -13.46 -5.51 5.01
C GLY A 120 -12.91 -4.49 4.01
N THR A 121 -11.78 -4.79 3.34
CA THR A 121 -11.19 -3.91 2.32
C THR A 121 -11.81 -4.06 0.92
N ASP A 122 -12.62 -5.09 0.72
CA ASP A 122 -13.29 -5.46 -0.54
C ASP A 122 -14.17 -4.33 -1.11
N LYS A 123 -15.01 -3.71 -0.27
CA LYS A 123 -15.94 -2.66 -0.72
C LYS A 123 -15.23 -1.39 -1.14
N VAL A 124 -14.25 -0.97 -0.34
CA VAL A 124 -13.45 0.22 -0.61
C VAL A 124 -12.61 0.00 -1.86
N LEU A 125 -11.96 -1.15 -2.00
CA LEU A 125 -11.21 -1.51 -3.21
C LEU A 125 -12.10 -1.45 -4.46
N THR A 126 -13.31 -2.01 -4.38
CA THR A 126 -14.29 -1.99 -5.46
C THR A 126 -14.64 -0.57 -5.90
N GLN A 127 -14.83 0.33 -4.93
CA GLN A 127 -15.10 1.73 -5.21
C GLN A 127 -13.90 2.42 -5.88
N ASP A 128 -12.69 2.25 -5.32
CA ASP A 128 -11.49 2.92 -5.81
C ASP A 128 -11.14 2.54 -7.26
N VAL A 129 -11.28 1.26 -7.62
CA VAL A 129 -11.01 0.84 -9.01
C VAL A 129 -12.08 1.35 -9.98
N LYS A 130 -13.32 1.60 -9.51
CA LYS A 130 -14.41 2.16 -10.33
C LYS A 130 -14.23 3.66 -10.58
N GLU A 131 -13.75 4.39 -9.58
CA GLU A 131 -13.47 5.84 -9.69
C GLU A 131 -12.25 6.11 -10.58
N GLY A 132 -11.37 5.13 -10.73
CA GLY A 132 -10.11 5.25 -11.48
C GLY A 132 -9.04 5.82 -10.55
N GLY A 133 -7.95 5.09 -10.37
CA GLY A 133 -6.86 5.54 -9.51
C GLY A 133 -6.33 6.90 -9.98
N GLN A 134 -6.19 7.86 -9.06
CA GLN A 134 -5.43 9.08 -9.37
C GLN A 134 -4.05 8.69 -9.90
N ALA A 135 -3.57 9.37 -10.94
CA ALA A 135 -2.21 9.19 -11.45
C ALA A 135 -1.19 9.79 -10.47
N SER A 136 -1.05 9.15 -9.31
CA SER A 136 0.02 9.41 -8.35
C SER A 136 1.04 8.27 -8.48
N LEU A 137 2.31 8.64 -8.37
CA LEU A 137 3.43 7.69 -8.31
C LEU A 137 3.46 6.95 -6.98
N PHE A 138 2.92 7.58 -5.93
CA PHE A 138 3.00 7.12 -4.56
C PHE A 138 2.04 7.90 -3.68
N THR A 139 1.12 7.23 -3.00
CA THR A 139 0.31 7.82 -1.94
C THR A 139 0.62 7.10 -0.62
N ILE A 140 0.52 7.78 0.52
CA ILE A 140 0.49 7.16 1.86
C ILE A 140 -0.67 7.81 2.60
N GLY A 141 -1.59 6.98 3.10
CA GLY A 141 -2.53 7.39 4.14
C GLY A 141 -1.97 7.01 5.51
N ILE A 142 -2.04 7.92 6.48
CA ILE A 142 -1.69 7.64 7.89
C ILE A 142 -2.81 8.15 8.78
N ASN A 143 -3.38 7.27 9.61
CA ASN A 143 -4.37 7.66 10.60
C ASN A 143 -3.71 8.21 11.87
N ALA A 144 -4.37 9.12 12.57
CA ALA A 144 -3.90 9.63 13.86
C ALA A 144 -3.68 8.54 14.91
N ASP A 145 -4.51 7.50 14.90
CA ASP A 145 -4.34 6.33 15.78
C ASP A 145 -2.98 5.65 15.59
N PHE A 146 -2.44 5.63 14.37
CA PHE A 146 -1.10 5.09 14.13
C PHE A 146 -0.04 5.90 14.87
N TYR A 147 -0.10 7.24 14.80
CA TYR A 147 0.84 8.10 15.52
C TYR A 147 0.69 7.97 17.04
N GLN A 148 -0.54 7.92 17.56
CA GLN A 148 -0.78 7.73 18.99
C GLN A 148 -0.21 6.39 19.48
N LYS A 149 -0.41 5.30 18.73
CA LYS A 149 0.13 3.98 19.06
C LYS A 149 1.65 3.94 18.96
N MET A 150 2.24 4.57 17.95
CA MET A 150 3.69 4.72 17.82
C MET A 150 4.27 5.46 19.03
N PHE A 151 3.65 6.57 19.46
CA PHE A 151 4.07 7.30 20.65
C PHE A 151 3.82 6.56 21.96
N ALA A 152 2.78 5.73 22.04
CA ALA A 152 2.59 4.83 23.17
C ALA A 152 3.74 3.80 23.26
N GLY A 153 4.17 3.24 22.12
CA GLY A 153 5.30 2.30 22.05
C GLY A 153 6.64 2.89 22.50
N ILE A 154 6.83 4.21 22.39
CA ILE A 154 8.03 4.89 22.88
C ILE A 154 8.21 4.72 24.39
N ASP A 155 7.13 4.61 25.19
CA ASP A 155 7.26 4.40 26.64
C ASP A 155 7.96 3.08 26.94
N THR A 156 7.59 2.03 26.21
CA THR A 156 8.17 0.69 26.33
C THR A 156 9.68 0.65 26.01
N VAL A 157 10.13 1.54 25.12
CA VAL A 157 11.55 1.69 24.75
C VAL A 157 12.28 2.66 25.70
N SER A 158 11.59 3.71 26.15
CA SER A 158 12.06 4.74 27.08
C SER A 158 12.57 4.11 28.38
N ASP A 159 11.88 3.11 28.91
CA ASP A 159 12.26 2.46 30.18
C ASP A 159 13.65 1.80 30.14
N LYS A 160 14.23 1.59 28.95
CA LYS A 160 15.58 1.04 28.74
C LYS A 160 16.66 2.10 28.50
N LEU A 161 16.29 3.38 28.46
CA LEU A 161 17.21 4.48 28.14
C LEU A 161 17.73 5.20 29.39
N PRO A 162 18.89 5.91 29.29
CA PRO A 162 19.40 6.75 30.37
C PRO A 162 18.40 7.84 30.80
N PRO A 163 18.41 8.28 32.08
CA PRO A 163 17.41 9.21 32.63
C PRO A 163 17.23 10.52 31.84
N ASP A 164 18.33 11.07 31.30
CA ASP A 164 18.28 12.30 30.52
C ASP A 164 17.61 12.11 29.15
N ALA A 165 17.80 10.95 28.52
CA ALA A 165 17.15 10.58 27.26
C ALA A 165 15.65 10.31 27.47
N GLN A 166 15.26 9.69 28.60
CA GLN A 166 13.86 9.50 28.97
C GLN A 166 13.13 10.83 29.11
N LYS A 167 13.76 11.81 29.78
CA LYS A 167 13.16 13.13 29.99
C LYS A 167 12.95 13.87 28.67
N GLN A 168 13.90 13.81 27.74
CA GLN A 168 13.77 14.41 26.42
C GLN A 168 12.67 13.73 25.58
N LEU A 169 12.61 12.39 25.61
CA LEU A 169 11.59 11.62 24.89
C LEU A 169 10.17 11.89 25.41
N ARG A 170 9.97 12.00 26.73
CA ARG A 170 8.66 12.35 27.31
C ARG A 170 8.17 13.74 26.88
N ILE A 171 9.08 14.72 26.83
CA ILE A 171 8.76 16.08 26.37
C ILE A 171 8.36 16.05 24.89
N GLN A 172 9.15 15.38 24.04
CA GLN A 172 8.82 15.24 22.62
C GLN A 172 7.48 14.51 22.40
N LYS A 173 7.24 13.42 23.12
CA LYS A 173 5.98 12.67 23.06
C LYS A 173 4.76 13.53 23.41
N THR A 174 4.86 14.31 24.49
CA THR A 174 3.75 15.17 24.94
C THR A 174 3.45 16.24 23.88
N LEU A 175 4.50 16.92 23.40
CA LEU A 175 4.35 17.93 22.35
C LEU A 175 3.76 17.33 21.07
N MET A 176 4.22 16.14 20.63
CA MET A 176 3.72 15.54 19.40
C MET A 176 2.33 14.95 19.53
N SER A 177 1.94 14.42 20.70
CA SER A 177 0.58 13.90 20.92
C SER A 177 -0.46 15.02 20.97
N ASP A 178 -0.13 16.13 21.62
CA ASP A 178 -1.00 17.31 21.68
C ASP A 178 -1.17 18.00 20.31
N LEU A 179 -0.25 17.74 19.38
CA LEU A 179 -0.27 18.28 18.02
C LEU A 179 -1.05 17.41 17.03
N ILE A 180 -1.58 16.25 17.41
CA ILE A 180 -2.42 15.43 16.53
C ILE A 180 -3.89 15.80 16.75
N TRP A 181 -4.41 16.65 15.87
CA TRP A 181 -5.80 17.12 15.88
C TRP A 181 -6.57 16.74 14.61
N TRP A 182 -6.00 15.84 13.80
CA TRP A 182 -6.58 15.32 12.56
C TRP A 182 -6.94 13.84 12.70
N GLN A 183 -7.83 13.32 11.85
CA GLN A 183 -8.19 11.91 11.77
C GLN A 183 -7.27 11.13 10.82
N ARG A 184 -6.97 11.72 9.65
CA ARG A 184 -6.21 11.06 8.58
C ARG A 184 -5.40 12.09 7.79
N GLU A 185 -4.16 11.73 7.49
CA GLU A 185 -3.30 12.46 6.58
C GLU A 185 -3.07 11.59 5.34
N ASP A 186 -3.48 12.06 4.18
CA ASP A 186 -3.20 11.44 2.89
C ASP A 186 -2.14 12.27 2.18
N ALA A 187 -0.91 11.75 2.07
CA ALA A 187 0.18 12.37 1.32
C ALA A 187 0.35 11.66 -0.02
N SER A 188 0.34 12.40 -1.13
CA SER A 188 0.55 11.85 -2.47
C SER A 188 1.66 12.57 -3.21
N ILE A 189 2.40 11.81 -4.01
CA ILE A 189 3.45 12.27 -4.91
C ILE A 189 3.03 11.84 -6.31
N GLY A 190 2.94 12.77 -7.25
CA GLY A 190 2.54 12.52 -8.64
C GLY A 190 3.38 13.32 -9.63
N PHE A 191 3.21 13.04 -10.92
CA PHE A 191 3.66 13.93 -11.98
C PHE A 191 2.43 14.55 -12.66
N ASN A 192 2.48 15.86 -12.88
CA ASN A 192 1.55 16.59 -13.72
C ASN A 192 2.30 17.23 -14.90
N ASP A 193 1.57 17.92 -15.79
CA ASP A 193 2.13 18.58 -16.98
C ASP A 193 3.22 19.64 -16.66
N LYS A 194 3.35 20.04 -15.39
CA LYS A 194 4.30 21.05 -14.90
C LYS A 194 5.44 20.45 -14.06
N GLY A 195 5.45 19.15 -13.79
CA GLY A 195 6.51 18.46 -13.05
C GLY A 195 6.01 17.60 -11.89
N LEU A 196 6.85 17.39 -10.89
CA LEU A 196 6.54 16.63 -9.68
C LEU A 196 5.57 17.43 -8.80
N GLU A 197 4.47 16.82 -8.41
CA GLU A 197 3.50 17.36 -7.47
C GLU A 197 3.54 16.54 -6.18
N ILE A 198 3.62 17.23 -5.04
CA ILE A 198 3.46 16.64 -3.72
C ILE A 198 2.24 17.30 -3.11
N SER A 199 1.22 16.51 -2.79
CA SER A 199 0.01 16.99 -2.14
C SER A 199 -0.17 16.29 -0.79
N ALA A 200 -0.70 17.00 0.18
CA ALA A 200 -1.05 16.46 1.48
C ALA A 200 -2.46 16.95 1.81
N GLU A 201 -3.38 16.02 1.99
CA GLU A 201 -4.74 16.29 2.42
C GLU A 201 -4.89 15.82 3.87
N ILE A 202 -5.30 16.74 4.74
CA ILE A 202 -5.54 16.45 6.16
C ILE A 202 -7.04 16.46 6.38
N LYS A 203 -7.58 15.32 6.83
CA LYS A 203 -8.98 15.16 7.22
C LYS A 203 -9.09 15.29 8.74
N TYR A 204 -9.99 16.16 9.20
CA TYR A 204 -10.23 16.47 10.61
C TYR A 204 -11.39 15.69 11.20
#